data_AF-A0A1C6U4H9-F1
#
_entry.id   AF-A0A1C6U4H9-F1
#
_cell.length_a   1.000
_cell.length_b   1.000
_cell.length_c   1.000
_cell.angle_alpha   90.00
_cell.angle_beta   90.00
_cell.angle_gamma   90.00
#
_symmetry.space_group_name_H-M   'P 1'
#
loop_
_entity.id
_entity.type
_entity.pdbx_description
1 polymer ?
#
loop_
_entity_poly.entity_id
_entity_poly.type
_entity_poly.pdbx_seq_one_letter_code
_entity_poly.pdbx_strand_id
1 'polypeptide(L)'
;MTMSLSTLDTHLANLAAALLPYRQEAERLSAWGTEVAWTLARGGRLLVAGNGGSAAEAQHLTAELVGKLRDDRQPLSAIALHAETSALTAIGNDYGYDEVFARQVRAHGRPGDILLLMSTSGTSTNLLTAAHAAHDTGLRTWALTGPTPNPLADACHDVLAVPSPDSQVVQELHLVTSHLLCEYVDQALPMVRGLPRLAPPAPRGVGPADRFGLDGRALTAAGRGANGHGRNGHGANGNGPAGSTANGRAANGGAIDGHGPDGHAVIGSATNGHGRNGNATNGRDPDGHGPNGSAANGHGPNGSGRRRDGTAS
;
A
#
# COMPACT_ATOMS: atom_id res chain seq x y z
N MET A 1 -50.19 -1.12 -11.17
CA MET A 1 -48.80 -1.41 -11.59
C MET A 1 -47.89 -0.47 -10.83
N THR A 2 -47.20 -0.95 -9.80
CA THR A 2 -46.09 -0.22 -9.18
C THR A 2 -44.97 -0.16 -10.22
N MET A 3 -44.65 1.04 -10.72
CA MET A 3 -43.48 1.24 -11.56
C MET A 3 -42.25 0.86 -10.73
N SER A 4 -41.55 -0.19 -11.14
CA SER A 4 -40.21 -0.51 -10.61
C SER A 4 -39.35 0.73 -10.78
N LEU A 5 -38.67 1.17 -9.71
CA LEU A 5 -37.63 2.20 -9.82
C LEU A 5 -36.58 1.73 -10.83
N SER A 6 -35.97 2.69 -11.54
CA SER A 6 -34.80 2.38 -12.37
C SER A 6 -33.63 1.93 -11.48
N THR A 7 -32.62 1.29 -12.07
CA THR A 7 -31.39 0.94 -11.35
C THR A 7 -30.74 2.17 -10.72
N LEU A 8 -30.70 3.29 -11.45
CA LEU A 8 -30.15 4.56 -10.96
C LEU A 8 -30.95 5.07 -9.76
N ASP A 9 -32.29 5.14 -9.89
CA ASP A 9 -33.14 5.67 -8.82
C ASP A 9 -33.09 4.80 -7.56
N THR A 10 -32.97 3.47 -7.74
CA THR A 10 -32.82 2.53 -6.62
C THR A 10 -31.51 2.77 -5.87
N HIS A 11 -30.39 2.91 -6.60
CA HIS A 11 -29.07 3.17 -6.00
C HIS A 11 -29.04 4.51 -5.28
N LEU A 12 -29.52 5.58 -5.93
CA LEU A 12 -29.57 6.92 -5.34
C LEU A 12 -30.49 6.97 -4.11
N ALA A 13 -31.61 6.24 -4.12
CA ALA A 13 -32.49 6.14 -2.96
C ALA A 13 -31.80 5.44 -1.78
N ASN A 14 -31.07 4.34 -2.04
CA ASN A 14 -30.29 3.65 -1.00
C ASN A 14 -29.18 4.53 -0.43
N LEU A 15 -28.43 5.22 -1.29
CA LEU A 15 -27.39 6.16 -0.87
C LEU A 15 -27.97 7.31 -0.04
N ALA A 16 -29.06 7.93 -0.49
CA ALA A 16 -29.74 9.00 0.25
C ALA A 16 -30.24 8.53 1.62
N ALA A 17 -30.79 7.32 1.69
CA ALA A 17 -31.23 6.72 2.94
C ALA A 17 -30.07 6.47 3.93
N ALA A 18 -28.90 6.05 3.44
CA ALA A 18 -27.71 5.84 4.26
C ALA A 18 -27.04 7.16 4.70
N LEU A 19 -27.06 8.19 3.85
CA LEU A 19 -26.44 9.50 4.13
C LEU A 19 -27.07 10.23 5.32
N LEU A 20 -28.38 10.11 5.53
CA LEU A 20 -29.07 10.81 6.63
C LEU A 20 -28.57 10.39 8.02
N PRO A 21 -28.58 9.09 8.40
CA PRO A 21 -28.01 8.65 9.66
C PRO A 21 -26.48 8.80 9.71
N TYR A 22 -25.77 8.66 8.58
CA TYR A 22 -24.31 8.84 8.52
C TYR A 22 -23.85 10.22 9.04
N ARG A 23 -24.69 11.26 8.97
CA ARG A 23 -24.39 12.58 9.56
C ARG A 23 -24.10 12.53 11.07
N GLN A 24 -24.61 11.52 11.78
CA GLN A 24 -24.38 11.33 13.21
C GLN A 24 -22.93 10.92 13.52
N GLU A 25 -22.17 10.45 12.53
CA GLU A 25 -20.77 10.06 12.68
C GLU A 25 -19.80 11.25 12.70
N ALA A 26 -20.28 12.49 12.60
CA ALA A 26 -19.45 13.69 12.56
C ALA A 26 -18.50 13.80 13.78
N GLU A 27 -19.01 13.53 14.98
CA GLU A 27 -18.20 13.56 16.21
C GLU A 27 -17.15 12.42 16.21
N ARG A 28 -17.54 11.22 15.77
CA ARG A 28 -16.62 10.07 15.67
C ARG A 28 -15.50 10.35 14.68
N LEU A 29 -15.82 10.86 13.50
CA LEU A 29 -14.83 11.16 12.46
C LEU A 29 -13.86 12.26 12.90
N SER A 30 -14.37 13.30 13.58
CA SER A 30 -13.51 14.34 14.16
C SER A 30 -12.57 13.79 15.24
N ALA A 31 -13.08 12.91 16.11
CA ALA A 31 -12.28 12.24 17.13
C ALA A 31 -11.21 11.32 16.51
N TRP A 32 -11.59 10.49 15.53
CA TRP A 32 -10.67 9.61 14.80
C TRP A 32 -9.58 10.39 14.08
N GLY A 33 -9.94 11.47 13.37
CA GLY A 33 -8.97 12.31 12.68
C GLY A 33 -7.99 12.99 13.65
N THR A 34 -8.48 13.47 14.79
CA THR A 34 -7.63 14.02 15.85
C THR A 34 -6.67 12.98 16.40
N GLU A 35 -7.16 11.77 16.68
CA GLU A 35 -6.34 10.68 17.20
C GLU A 35 -5.28 10.21 16.20
N VAL A 36 -5.64 10.07 14.92
CA VAL A 36 -4.69 9.76 13.84
C VAL A 36 -3.63 10.85 13.73
N ALA A 37 -4.01 12.13 13.78
CA ALA A 37 -3.04 13.24 13.76
C ALA A 37 -2.05 13.16 14.93
N TRP A 38 -2.53 12.86 16.13
CA TRP A 38 -1.68 12.64 17.31
C TRP A 38 -0.71 11.47 17.15
N THR A 39 -1.22 10.32 16.71
CA THR A 39 -0.43 9.10 16.49
C THR A 39 0.68 9.36 15.48
N LEU A 40 0.34 9.93 14.32
CA LEU A 40 1.29 10.18 13.24
C LEU A 40 2.32 11.25 13.62
N ALA A 41 1.94 12.32 14.31
CA ALA A 41 2.87 13.37 14.74
C ALA A 41 3.89 12.90 15.80
N ARG A 42 3.54 11.85 16.56
CA ARG A 42 4.41 11.21 17.57
C ARG A 42 5.26 10.07 17.00
N GLY A 43 5.20 9.84 15.68
CA GLY A 43 6.00 8.83 14.99
C GLY A 43 5.36 7.44 14.94
N GLY A 44 4.09 7.32 15.36
CA GLY A 44 3.27 6.16 15.10
C GLY A 44 2.79 6.12 13.64
N ARG A 45 2.02 5.09 13.32
CA ARG A 45 1.57 4.79 11.95
C ARG A 45 0.09 4.45 11.89
N LEU A 46 -0.49 4.64 10.71
CA LEU A 46 -1.79 4.09 10.34
C LEU A 46 -1.59 2.92 9.36
N LEU A 47 -1.98 1.72 9.77
CA LEU A 47 -2.08 0.56 8.88
C LEU A 47 -3.53 0.43 8.41
N VAL A 48 -3.75 0.16 7.13
CA VAL A 48 -5.10 0.03 6.55
C VAL A 48 -5.20 -1.24 5.72
N ALA A 49 -6.27 -2.02 5.93
CA ALA A 49 -6.53 -3.23 5.16
C ALA A 49 -8.01 -3.35 4.77
N GLY A 50 -8.26 -3.93 3.60
CA GLY A 50 -9.58 -4.20 3.06
C GLY A 50 -9.48 -5.14 1.87
N ASN A 51 -10.62 -5.66 1.40
CA ASN A 51 -10.71 -6.57 0.26
C ASN A 51 -11.47 -5.91 -0.92
N GLY A 52 -11.07 -6.20 -2.16
CA GLY A 52 -11.77 -5.71 -3.36
C GLY A 52 -11.82 -4.17 -3.43
N GLY A 53 -13.02 -3.59 -3.60
CA GLY A 53 -13.20 -2.13 -3.60
C GLY A 53 -12.71 -1.45 -2.31
N SER A 54 -12.88 -2.10 -1.15
CA SER A 54 -12.35 -1.60 0.12
C SER A 54 -10.81 -1.66 0.19
N ALA A 55 -10.17 -2.52 -0.61
CA ALA A 55 -8.72 -2.47 -0.78
C ALA A 55 -8.32 -1.20 -1.55
N ALA A 56 -9.00 -0.90 -2.67
CA ALA A 56 -8.75 0.33 -3.41
C ALA A 56 -8.90 1.59 -2.54
N GLU A 57 -9.93 1.65 -1.69
CA GLU A 57 -10.11 2.74 -0.73
C GLU A 57 -9.02 2.79 0.35
N ALA A 58 -8.56 1.64 0.86
CA ALA A 58 -7.43 1.58 1.78
C ALA A 58 -6.15 2.17 1.16
N GLN A 59 -5.89 1.88 -0.11
CA GLN A 59 -4.75 2.46 -0.83
C GLN A 59 -4.96 3.95 -1.12
N HIS A 60 -6.19 4.35 -1.45
CA HIS A 60 -6.55 5.77 -1.63
C HIS A 60 -6.27 6.58 -0.35
N LEU A 61 -6.84 6.16 0.79
CA LEU A 61 -6.64 6.82 2.09
C LEU A 61 -5.16 6.96 2.44
N THR A 62 -4.39 5.86 2.30
CA THR A 62 -2.97 5.87 2.66
C THR A 62 -2.14 6.73 1.70
N ALA A 63 -2.48 6.77 0.40
CA ALA A 63 -1.84 7.64 -0.57
C ALA A 63 -2.05 9.14 -0.26
N GLU A 64 -3.26 9.53 0.16
CA GLU A 64 -3.56 10.92 0.57
C GLU A 64 -2.81 11.33 1.85
N LEU A 65 -2.60 10.40 2.78
CA LEU A 65 -1.83 10.65 4.00
C LEU A 65 -0.33 10.73 3.75
N VAL A 66 0.22 9.84 2.91
CA VAL A 66 1.65 9.85 2.53
C VAL A 66 1.97 11.05 1.64
N GLY A 67 1.10 11.34 0.68
CA GLY A 67 1.14 12.55 -0.13
C GLY A 67 0.45 13.70 0.59
N LYS A 68 -0.63 14.21 -0.03
CA LYS A 68 -1.48 15.28 0.50
C LYS A 68 -2.85 15.27 -0.20
N LEU A 69 -3.89 15.66 0.55
CA LEU A 69 -5.24 15.85 0.01
C LEU A 69 -5.45 17.22 -0.63
N ARG A 70 -5.15 18.30 0.12
CA ARG A 70 -5.34 19.69 -0.33
C ARG A 70 -4.05 20.48 -0.21
N ASP A 71 -3.71 20.82 1.03
CA ASP A 71 -2.59 21.70 1.34
C ASP A 71 -1.29 20.91 1.45
N ASP A 72 -0.18 21.58 1.13
CA ASP A 72 1.13 20.97 1.24
C ASP A 72 1.52 20.77 2.71
N ARG A 73 1.97 19.56 3.04
CA ARG A 73 2.46 19.22 4.38
C ARG A 73 3.53 18.15 4.31
N GLN A 74 4.20 17.93 5.43
CA GLN A 74 5.09 16.79 5.58
C GLN A 74 4.32 15.47 5.41
N PRO A 75 4.93 14.46 4.78
CA PRO A 75 4.32 13.16 4.57
C PRO A 75 4.04 12.47 5.93
N LEU A 76 2.97 11.68 5.99
CA LEU A 76 2.59 10.93 7.19
C LEU A 76 2.79 9.43 6.97
N SER A 77 3.05 8.69 8.05
CA SER A 77 3.31 7.25 7.96
C SER A 77 2.00 6.45 7.90
N ALA A 78 1.54 6.15 6.69
CA ALA A 78 0.38 5.32 6.44
C ALA A 78 0.71 4.19 5.44
N ILE A 79 0.22 2.96 5.69
CA ILE A 79 0.55 1.77 4.89
C ILE A 79 -0.72 0.99 4.56
N ALA A 80 -0.97 0.79 3.26
CA ALA A 80 -1.99 -0.14 2.79
C ALA A 80 -1.43 -1.57 2.73
N LEU A 81 -1.98 -2.48 3.54
CA LEU A 81 -1.46 -3.84 3.69
C LEU A 81 -1.75 -4.76 2.49
N HIS A 82 -2.47 -4.28 1.47
CA HIS A 82 -2.72 -5.06 0.26
C HIS A 82 -1.84 -4.61 -0.93
N ALA A 83 -1.08 -3.53 -0.80
CA ALA A 83 -0.43 -2.91 -1.96
C ALA A 83 0.82 -3.67 -2.43
N GLU A 84 1.56 -4.31 -1.52
CA GLU A 84 2.75 -5.08 -1.89
C GLU A 84 2.36 -6.51 -2.30
N THR A 85 2.37 -6.75 -3.61
CA THR A 85 1.84 -7.97 -4.19
C THR A 85 2.69 -9.19 -3.89
N SER A 86 4.01 -9.04 -3.71
CA SER A 86 4.90 -10.16 -3.39
C SER A 86 4.59 -10.72 -2.01
N ALA A 87 4.40 -9.85 -1.00
CA ALA A 87 4.02 -10.21 0.35
C ALA A 87 2.63 -10.82 0.38
N LEU A 88 1.64 -10.21 -0.29
CA LEU A 88 0.28 -10.79 -0.37
C LEU A 88 0.30 -12.21 -0.95
N THR A 89 0.99 -12.40 -2.08
CA THR A 89 1.01 -13.69 -2.77
C THR A 89 1.83 -14.74 -2.03
N ALA A 90 3.01 -14.39 -1.50
CA ALA A 90 3.82 -15.30 -0.69
C ALA A 90 3.10 -15.71 0.60
N ILE A 91 2.51 -14.75 1.31
CA ILE A 91 1.77 -15.05 2.54
C ILE A 91 0.53 -15.91 2.25
N GLY A 92 -0.24 -15.54 1.22
CA GLY A 92 -1.43 -16.27 0.82
C GLY A 92 -1.12 -17.70 0.38
N ASN A 93 -0.03 -17.90 -0.35
CA ASN A 93 0.43 -19.22 -0.81
C ASN A 93 0.93 -20.09 0.34
N ASP A 94 1.82 -19.55 1.18
CA ASP A 94 2.58 -20.35 2.14
C ASP A 94 1.79 -20.66 3.41
N TYR A 95 0.74 -19.89 3.70
CA TYR A 95 0.07 -19.95 5.00
C TYR A 95 -1.44 -19.71 4.95
N GLY A 96 -2.01 -19.46 3.78
CA GLY A 96 -3.44 -19.21 3.58
C GLY A 96 -3.80 -17.72 3.55
N TYR A 97 -4.88 -17.44 2.80
CA TYR A 97 -5.35 -16.08 2.55
C TYR A 97 -5.82 -15.36 3.83
N ASP A 98 -6.25 -16.10 4.84
CA ASP A 98 -6.67 -15.55 6.14
C ASP A 98 -5.54 -14.86 6.90
N GLU A 99 -4.28 -15.15 6.58
CA GLU A 99 -3.12 -14.57 7.26
C GLU A 99 -2.51 -13.37 6.52
N VAL A 100 -3.01 -13.01 5.32
CA VAL A 100 -2.35 -12.01 4.45
C VAL A 100 -2.14 -10.67 5.12
N PHE A 101 -3.10 -10.22 5.91
CA PHE A 101 -3.00 -8.97 6.66
C PHE A 101 -2.41 -9.18 8.04
N ALA A 102 -2.77 -10.25 8.74
CA ALA A 102 -2.32 -10.53 10.10
C ALA A 102 -0.79 -10.63 10.20
N ARG A 103 -0.11 -11.27 9.25
CA ARG A 103 1.37 -11.28 9.21
C ARG A 103 1.98 -9.89 9.06
N GLN A 104 1.40 -9.07 8.20
CA GLN A 104 1.88 -7.72 7.96
C GLN A 104 1.63 -6.81 9.18
N VAL A 105 0.49 -6.99 9.87
CA VAL A 105 0.23 -6.34 11.17
C VAL A 105 1.33 -6.69 12.17
N ARG A 106 1.65 -7.99 12.33
CA ARG A 106 2.72 -8.45 13.23
C ARG A 106 4.10 -7.93 12.85
N ALA A 107 4.37 -7.76 11.56
CA ALA A 107 5.66 -7.30 11.05
C ALA A 107 5.86 -5.78 11.14
N HIS A 108 4.79 -5.00 10.91
CA HIS A 108 4.88 -3.55 10.74
C HIS A 108 4.31 -2.76 11.92
N GLY A 109 3.34 -3.32 12.64
CA GLY A 109 2.67 -2.67 13.75
C GLY A 109 3.56 -2.54 14.98
N ARG A 110 3.38 -1.44 15.70
CA ARG A 110 3.97 -1.19 17.01
C ARG A 110 2.89 -0.79 18.03
N PRO A 111 3.13 -1.00 19.34
CA PRO A 111 2.21 -0.54 20.36
C PRO A 111 1.90 0.95 20.20
N GLY A 112 0.61 1.30 20.16
CA GLY A 112 0.13 2.66 19.92
C GLY A 112 -0.07 3.06 18.46
N ASP A 113 0.29 2.23 17.49
CA ASP A 113 -0.15 2.40 16.11
C ASP A 113 -1.67 2.09 15.97
N ILE A 114 -2.26 2.54 14.87
CA ILE A 114 -3.68 2.31 14.56
C ILE A 114 -3.78 1.35 13.36
N LEU A 115 -4.66 0.36 13.47
CA LEU A 115 -5.11 -0.48 12.37
C LEU A 115 -6.56 -0.12 12.02
N LEU A 116 -6.81 0.30 10.77
CA LEU A 116 -8.13 0.53 10.22
C LEU A 116 -8.50 -0.59 9.24
N LEU A 117 -9.60 -1.29 9.52
CA LEU A 117 -10.09 -2.42 8.71
C LEU A 117 -11.35 -2.04 7.96
N MET A 118 -11.40 -2.32 6.66
CA MET A 118 -12.49 -1.91 5.76
C MET A 118 -13.18 -3.15 5.19
N SER A 119 -14.43 -3.39 5.58
CA SER A 119 -15.21 -4.56 5.15
C SER A 119 -16.69 -4.23 5.01
N THR A 120 -17.22 -4.26 3.79
CA THR A 120 -18.66 -3.98 3.58
C THR A 120 -19.58 -4.96 4.29
N SER A 121 -19.15 -6.20 4.52
CA SER A 121 -19.91 -7.20 5.28
C SER A 121 -19.52 -7.28 6.76
N GLY A 122 -18.31 -6.86 7.12
CA GLY A 122 -17.76 -7.08 8.45
C GLY A 122 -17.46 -8.55 8.79
N THR A 123 -17.38 -9.43 7.78
CA THR A 123 -17.25 -10.90 7.98
C THR A 123 -15.98 -11.50 7.36
N SER A 124 -15.13 -10.72 6.70
CA SER A 124 -13.94 -11.25 6.04
C SER A 124 -12.96 -11.84 7.06
N THR A 125 -12.68 -13.13 6.94
CA THR A 125 -11.81 -13.90 7.84
C THR A 125 -10.40 -13.31 7.92
N ASN A 126 -9.82 -12.90 6.79
CA ASN A 126 -8.51 -12.27 6.76
C ASN A 126 -8.42 -10.93 7.52
N LEU A 127 -9.53 -10.18 7.63
CA LEU A 127 -9.60 -8.95 8.43
C LEU A 127 -9.83 -9.27 9.91
N LEU A 128 -10.63 -10.29 10.24
CA LEU A 128 -10.79 -10.77 11.62
C LEU A 128 -9.46 -11.26 12.21
N THR A 129 -8.69 -12.04 11.44
CA THR A 129 -7.34 -12.46 11.84
C THR A 129 -6.40 -11.27 12.03
N ALA A 130 -6.53 -10.23 11.20
CA ALA A 130 -5.77 -8.98 11.35
C ALA A 130 -6.15 -8.21 12.62
N ALA A 131 -7.44 -8.15 12.97
CA ALA A 131 -7.90 -7.54 14.21
C ALA A 131 -7.31 -8.24 15.43
N HIS A 132 -7.33 -9.58 15.47
CA HIS A 132 -6.70 -10.36 16.54
C HIS A 132 -5.19 -10.11 16.62
N ALA A 133 -4.49 -10.13 15.49
CA ALA A 133 -3.06 -9.83 15.44
C ALA A 133 -2.73 -8.42 15.96
N ALA A 134 -3.60 -7.44 15.71
CA ALA A 134 -3.45 -6.09 16.23
C ALA A 134 -3.61 -6.01 17.75
N HIS A 135 -4.57 -6.75 18.32
CA HIS A 135 -4.69 -6.87 19.78
C HIS A 135 -3.42 -7.45 20.42
N ASP A 136 -2.90 -8.53 19.84
CA ASP A 136 -1.67 -9.18 20.33
C ASP A 136 -0.44 -8.26 20.27
N THR A 137 -0.45 -7.28 19.37
CA THR A 137 0.67 -6.34 19.14
C THR A 137 0.47 -4.96 19.78
N GLY A 138 -0.66 -4.76 20.47
CA GLY A 138 -0.97 -3.51 21.17
C GLY A 138 -1.38 -2.36 20.24
N LEU A 139 -1.90 -2.68 19.06
CA LEU A 139 -2.48 -1.72 18.14
C LEU A 139 -3.92 -1.39 18.56
N ARG A 140 -4.31 -0.13 18.35
CA ARG A 140 -5.71 0.24 18.39
C ARG A 140 -6.37 -0.18 17.08
N THR A 141 -7.54 -0.80 17.15
CA THR A 141 -8.26 -1.34 15.98
C THR A 141 -9.55 -0.59 15.75
N TRP A 142 -9.73 -0.09 14.53
CA TRP A 142 -10.97 0.52 14.06
C TRP A 142 -11.50 -0.24 12.86
N ALA A 143 -12.82 -0.17 12.65
CA ALA A 143 -13.43 -0.75 11.46
C ALA A 143 -14.39 0.22 10.76
N LEU A 144 -14.32 0.23 9.42
CA LEU A 144 -15.39 0.70 8.55
C LEU A 144 -16.15 -0.52 8.06
N THR A 145 -17.43 -0.60 8.41
CA THR A 145 -18.26 -1.76 8.07
C THR A 145 -19.57 -1.38 7.39
N GLY A 146 -20.28 -2.38 6.86
CA GLY A 146 -21.72 -2.26 6.61
C GLY A 146 -22.52 -2.39 7.91
N PRO A 147 -23.80 -2.80 7.85
CA PRO A 147 -24.67 -2.85 9.02
C PRO A 147 -24.15 -3.80 10.12
N THR A 148 -24.42 -3.44 11.37
CA THR A 148 -24.23 -4.30 12.54
C THR A 148 -25.52 -5.05 12.89
N PRO A 149 -25.45 -6.19 13.61
CA PRO A 149 -24.24 -6.82 14.16
C PRO A 149 -23.39 -7.54 13.10
N ASN A 150 -22.06 -7.50 13.27
CA ASN A 150 -21.10 -8.28 12.47
C ASN A 150 -19.82 -8.53 13.29
N PRO A 151 -19.08 -9.63 13.03
CA PRO A 151 -17.98 -10.05 13.91
C PRO A 151 -16.78 -9.08 13.88
N LEU A 152 -16.58 -8.32 12.79
CA LEU A 152 -15.49 -7.34 12.74
C LEU A 152 -15.76 -6.13 13.63
N ALA A 153 -17.03 -5.69 13.71
CA ALA A 153 -17.44 -4.65 14.65
C ALA A 153 -17.19 -5.08 16.10
N ASP A 154 -17.50 -6.33 16.45
CA ASP A 154 -17.28 -6.88 17.79
C ASP A 154 -15.78 -7.04 18.12
N ALA A 155 -14.95 -7.30 17.11
CA ALA A 155 -13.52 -7.51 17.26
C ALA A 155 -12.71 -6.20 17.32
N CYS A 156 -13.27 -5.05 16.97
CA CYS A 156 -12.55 -3.77 16.94
C CYS A 156 -12.82 -2.89 18.17
N HIS A 157 -11.87 -2.04 18.53
CA HIS A 157 -12.03 -1.09 19.64
C HIS A 157 -13.07 -0.01 19.33
N ASP A 158 -13.22 0.35 18.05
CA ASP A 158 -14.26 1.27 17.60
C ASP A 158 -14.70 0.96 16.16
N VAL A 159 -15.94 1.35 15.81
CA VAL A 159 -16.53 1.03 14.51
C VAL A 159 -17.39 2.17 13.97
N LEU A 160 -17.28 2.42 12.67
CA LEU A 160 -18.26 3.16 11.90
C LEU A 160 -19.00 2.15 11.00
N ALA A 161 -20.28 1.95 11.27
CA ALA A 161 -21.12 1.01 10.55
C ALA A 161 -22.09 1.77 9.62
N VAL A 162 -21.96 1.57 8.32
CA VAL A 162 -22.86 2.18 7.34
C VAL A 162 -24.19 1.43 7.32
N PRO A 163 -25.33 2.09 7.57
CA PRO A 163 -26.63 1.43 7.67
C PRO A 163 -27.25 1.19 6.28
N SER A 164 -26.55 0.45 5.42
CA SER A 164 -27.04 0.06 4.10
C SER A 164 -26.80 -1.43 3.84
N PRO A 165 -27.79 -2.19 3.33
CA PRO A 165 -27.58 -3.57 2.89
C PRO A 165 -26.81 -3.66 1.57
N ASP A 166 -26.66 -2.54 0.85
CA ASP A 166 -25.96 -2.48 -0.44
C ASP A 166 -24.48 -2.16 -0.23
N SER A 167 -23.61 -3.13 -0.56
CA SER A 167 -22.15 -2.98 -0.43
C SER A 167 -21.57 -1.82 -1.24
N GLN A 168 -22.20 -1.42 -2.35
CA GLN A 168 -21.73 -0.30 -3.16
C GLN A 168 -21.97 1.03 -2.43
N VAL A 169 -23.14 1.19 -1.81
CA VAL A 169 -23.43 2.34 -0.95
C VAL A 169 -22.52 2.37 0.28
N VAL A 170 -22.19 1.20 0.85
CA VAL A 170 -21.22 1.11 1.95
C VAL A 170 -19.84 1.61 1.51
N GLN A 171 -19.34 1.18 0.35
CA GLN A 171 -18.07 1.65 -0.24
C GLN A 171 -18.08 3.16 -0.50
N GLU A 172 -19.15 3.68 -1.09
CA GLU A 172 -19.28 5.13 -1.32
C GLU A 172 -19.16 5.94 -0.01
N LEU A 173 -19.74 5.46 1.09
CA LEU A 173 -19.59 6.13 2.40
C LEU A 173 -18.26 5.84 3.10
N HIS A 174 -17.58 4.72 2.80
CA HIS A 174 -16.19 4.50 3.22
C HIS A 174 -15.22 5.45 2.49
N LEU A 175 -15.48 5.78 1.23
CA LEU A 175 -14.74 6.80 0.49
C LEU A 175 -14.97 8.20 1.10
N VAL A 176 -16.23 8.56 1.40
CA VAL A 176 -16.54 9.81 2.12
C VAL A 176 -15.82 9.86 3.46
N THR A 177 -15.83 8.75 4.21
CA THR A 177 -15.10 8.63 5.48
C THR A 177 -13.61 8.88 5.28
N SER A 178 -13.00 8.31 4.24
CA SER A 178 -11.57 8.45 3.95
C SER A 178 -11.19 9.91 3.68
N HIS A 179 -11.98 10.64 2.88
CA HIS A 179 -11.75 12.07 2.62
C HIS A 179 -11.91 12.92 3.87
N LEU A 180 -12.96 12.67 4.66
CA LEU A 180 -13.19 13.40 5.91
C LEU A 180 -12.13 13.10 6.96
N LEU A 181 -11.64 11.86 7.05
CA LEU A 181 -10.57 11.50 7.97
C LEU A 181 -9.28 12.25 7.63
N CYS A 182 -8.90 12.31 6.35
CA CYS A 182 -7.76 13.13 5.91
C CYS A 182 -7.94 14.61 6.26
N GLU A 183 -9.13 15.17 6.00
CA GLU A 183 -9.45 16.56 6.32
C GLU A 183 -9.35 16.85 7.83
N TYR A 184 -9.91 15.98 8.68
CA TYR A 184 -9.80 16.13 10.14
C TYR A 184 -8.37 15.95 10.64
N VAL A 185 -7.58 15.05 10.05
CA VAL A 185 -6.14 14.93 10.35
C VAL A 185 -5.41 16.24 10.05
N ASP A 186 -5.66 16.81 8.88
CA ASP A 186 -5.01 18.06 8.43
C ASP A 186 -5.41 19.24 9.32
N GLN A 187 -6.67 19.33 9.74
CA GLN A 187 -7.14 20.35 10.69
C GLN A 187 -6.51 20.21 12.08
N ALA A 188 -6.28 18.97 12.56
CA ALA A 188 -5.72 18.72 13.89
C ALA A 188 -4.19 18.88 13.95
N LEU A 189 -3.48 18.62 12.85
CA LEU A 189 -2.01 18.61 12.80
C LEU A 189 -1.33 19.90 13.31
N PRO A 190 -1.77 21.12 12.96
CA PRO A 190 -1.16 22.36 13.45
C PRO A 190 -1.19 22.46 14.98
N MET A 191 -2.32 22.10 15.60
CA MET A 191 -2.47 22.07 17.06
C MET A 191 -1.52 21.04 17.68
N VAL A 192 -1.49 19.84 17.14
CA VAL A 192 -0.67 18.73 17.65
C VAL A 192 0.83 19.06 17.60
N ARG A 193 1.30 19.71 16.53
CA ARG A 193 2.71 20.10 16.34
C ARG A 193 3.12 21.31 17.17
N GLY A 194 2.18 22.19 17.51
CA GLY A 194 2.44 23.35 18.36
C GLY A 194 2.66 23.00 19.84
N LEU A 195 2.30 21.79 20.26
CA LEU A 195 2.47 21.34 21.63
C LEU A 195 3.89 20.84 21.89
N PRO A 196 4.48 21.10 23.07
CA PRO A 196 5.81 20.61 23.42
C PRO A 196 5.85 19.09 23.29
N ARG A 197 6.85 18.55 22.58
CA ARG A 197 7.11 17.10 22.64
C ARG A 197 7.46 16.76 24.09
N LEU A 198 6.61 15.96 24.73
CA LEU A 198 6.98 15.29 25.97
C LEU A 198 8.28 14.53 25.69
N ALA A 199 9.32 14.84 26.47
CA ALA A 199 10.59 14.14 26.34
C ALA A 199 10.32 12.63 26.48
N PRO A 200 10.93 11.78 25.63
CA PRO A 200 10.84 10.35 25.85
C PRO A 200 11.26 10.05 27.29
N PRO A 201 10.61 9.08 27.97
CA PRO A 201 11.03 8.69 29.30
C PRO A 201 12.53 8.38 29.25
N ALA A 202 13.29 8.95 30.19
CA ALA A 202 14.73 8.74 30.26
C ALA A 202 14.99 7.22 30.16
N PRO A 203 15.98 6.79 29.36
CA PRO A 203 16.33 5.38 29.31
C PRO A 203 16.52 4.91 30.74
N ARG A 204 15.80 3.86 31.15
CA ARG A 204 15.95 3.28 32.49
C ARG A 204 17.44 3.02 32.67
N GLY A 205 18.06 3.76 33.59
CA GLY A 205 19.48 3.62 33.85
C GLY A 205 19.75 2.15 34.14
N VAL A 206 20.66 1.55 33.37
CA VAL A 206 21.23 0.27 33.73
C VAL A 206 21.92 0.53 35.07
N GLY A 207 21.37 -0.02 36.15
CA GLY A 207 21.99 0.06 37.47
C GLY A 207 23.42 -0.51 37.41
N PRO A 208 24.33 -0.09 38.29
CA PRO A 208 25.70 -0.59 38.30
C PRO A 208 25.76 -2.02 38.86
N ALA A 209 25.35 -3.00 38.05
CA ALA A 209 25.57 -4.45 38.15
C ALA A 209 24.89 -5.04 36.90
N ASP A 210 25.59 -5.33 35.82
CA ASP A 210 26.37 -6.56 35.67
C ASP A 210 27.60 -6.33 34.78
N ARG A 211 28.73 -6.01 35.41
CA ARG A 211 30.04 -6.37 34.84
C ARG A 211 30.37 -7.76 35.37
N PHE A 212 29.91 -8.80 34.68
CA PHE A 212 30.51 -10.12 34.86
C PHE A 212 31.99 -10.01 34.53
N GLY A 213 32.82 -10.12 35.57
CA GLY A 213 34.26 -10.08 35.50
C GLY A 213 34.79 -11.22 34.64
N LEU A 214 35.52 -10.87 33.59
CA LEU A 214 36.53 -11.75 33.03
C LEU A 214 37.83 -11.45 33.79
N ASP A 215 37.94 -12.02 34.99
CA ASP A 215 39.17 -12.00 35.75
C ASP A 215 40.20 -12.91 35.05
N GLY A 216 41.28 -12.26 34.60
CA GLY A 216 42.46 -12.94 34.10
C GLY A 216 43.06 -13.85 35.17
N ARG A 217 42.94 -15.16 34.97
CA ARG A 217 43.84 -16.14 35.55
C ARG A 217 44.56 -16.88 34.43
N ALA A 218 45.86 -16.60 34.37
CA ALA A 218 46.83 -17.29 33.54
C ALA A 218 46.84 -18.79 33.87
N LEU A 219 46.60 -19.62 32.86
CA LEU A 219 46.98 -21.03 32.87
C LEU A 219 48.21 -21.18 31.99
N THR A 220 49.37 -21.33 32.63
CA THR A 220 50.59 -21.81 32.00
C THR A 220 50.48 -23.31 31.76
N ALA A 221 50.37 -23.73 30.51
CA ALA A 221 50.71 -25.08 30.09
C ALA A 221 51.35 -25.04 28.70
N ALA A 222 52.61 -25.46 28.66
CA ALA A 222 53.42 -25.56 27.46
C ALA A 222 52.92 -26.68 26.53
N GLY A 223 53.01 -26.47 25.21
CA GLY A 223 53.05 -27.60 24.27
C GLY A 223 52.49 -27.39 22.87
N ARG A 224 53.36 -26.91 21.97
CA ARG A 224 53.44 -27.27 20.53
C ARG A 224 52.35 -26.75 19.57
N GLY A 225 52.66 -25.60 18.98
CA GLY A 225 52.95 -25.45 17.55
C GLY A 225 51.79 -25.52 16.55
N ALA A 226 51.41 -24.37 16.00
CA ALA A 226 51.52 -24.07 14.56
C ALA A 226 50.93 -22.68 14.26
N ASN A 227 51.82 -21.79 13.80
CA ASN A 227 51.61 -20.65 12.90
C ASN A 227 50.43 -19.70 13.17
N GLY A 228 50.75 -18.62 13.88
CA GLY A 228 49.95 -17.40 13.90
C GLY A 228 50.28 -16.43 12.76
N HIS A 229 49.66 -15.25 12.92
CA HIS A 229 49.75 -14.00 12.15
C HIS A 229 48.66 -13.85 11.10
N GLY A 230 47.80 -12.83 11.13
CA GLY A 230 47.75 -11.63 11.95
C GLY A 230 46.88 -10.63 11.18
N ARG A 231 45.94 -9.95 11.84
CA ARG A 231 45.26 -8.79 11.26
C ARG A 231 46.22 -7.62 11.27
N ASN A 232 46.36 -6.94 10.12
CA ASN A 232 46.73 -5.53 9.85
C ASN A 232 46.72 -5.40 8.30
N GLY A 233 46.15 -4.41 7.62
CA GLY A 233 46.24 -2.97 7.84
C GLY A 233 47.20 -2.35 6.81
N HIS A 234 46.64 -1.70 5.78
CA HIS A 234 47.16 -0.70 4.80
C HIS A 234 48.65 -0.66 4.35
N GLY A 235 48.88 -0.54 3.02
CA GLY A 235 50.05 0.13 2.41
C GLY A 235 50.53 -0.45 1.08
N ALA A 236 50.72 0.40 0.06
CA ALA A 236 50.96 0.08 -1.36
C ALA A 236 52.45 -0.15 -1.73
N ASN A 237 52.72 -0.89 -2.83
CA ASN A 237 53.57 -0.47 -3.97
C ASN A 237 53.86 -1.58 -5.02
N GLY A 238 53.70 -1.19 -6.30
CA GLY A 238 54.42 -1.66 -7.51
C GLY A 238 53.87 -2.92 -8.20
N ASN A 239 53.84 -3.06 -9.54
CA ASN A 239 54.17 -2.21 -10.68
C ASN A 239 53.49 -2.85 -11.91
N GLY A 240 52.69 -2.10 -12.66
CA GLY A 240 52.18 -2.48 -13.98
C GLY A 240 52.23 -1.25 -14.90
N PRO A 241 52.62 -1.37 -16.17
CA PRO A 241 53.07 -0.24 -16.98
C PRO A 241 51.97 0.79 -17.25
N ALA A 242 52.42 2.05 -17.30
CA ALA A 242 51.70 3.27 -17.62
C ALA A 242 50.78 3.19 -18.87
N GLY A 243 49.69 3.94 -18.96
CA GLY A 243 49.21 4.92 -18.01
C GLY A 243 48.05 5.79 -18.49
N SER A 244 48.06 7.00 -17.94
CA SER A 244 47.16 8.16 -18.08
C SER A 244 45.80 8.06 -17.37
N THR A 245 45.60 9.09 -16.57
CA THR A 245 44.63 9.30 -15.50
C THR A 245 43.36 10.01 -15.97
N ALA A 246 42.30 9.80 -15.20
CA ALA A 246 41.28 10.76 -14.75
C ALA A 246 40.86 11.90 -15.71
N ASN A 247 39.58 11.88 -16.11
CA ASN A 247 38.56 12.83 -15.63
C ASN A 247 37.25 12.65 -16.40
N GLY A 248 36.13 12.77 -15.70
CA GLY A 248 34.85 13.10 -16.33
C GLY A 248 33.68 12.28 -15.81
N ARG A 249 32.86 12.91 -14.96
CA ARG A 249 31.43 12.60 -14.93
C ARG A 249 30.89 12.79 -16.35
N ALA A 250 30.29 11.76 -16.92
CA ALA A 250 29.37 11.90 -18.03
C ALA A 250 28.05 11.22 -17.64
N ALA A 251 26.97 11.98 -17.78
CA ALA A 251 25.62 11.49 -17.79
C ALA A 251 25.40 10.59 -19.02
N ASN A 252 24.58 9.56 -18.85
CA ASN A 252 24.04 8.68 -19.89
C ASN A 252 25.06 7.80 -20.66
N GLY A 253 24.94 6.48 -20.47
CA GLY A 253 25.22 5.51 -21.54
C GLY A 253 26.19 4.38 -21.21
N GLY A 254 25.68 3.15 -21.32
CA GLY A 254 26.43 1.96 -21.77
C GLY A 254 27.11 1.12 -20.69
N ALA A 255 26.48 0.01 -20.31
CA ALA A 255 27.18 -1.11 -19.68
C ALA A 255 28.19 -1.70 -20.68
N ILE A 256 29.32 -2.17 -20.17
CA ILE A 256 30.39 -2.81 -20.92
C ILE A 256 30.09 -4.31 -20.91
N ASP A 257 29.77 -4.89 -22.08
CA ASP A 257 29.48 -6.31 -22.24
C ASP A 257 30.74 -7.15 -21.99
N GLY A 258 30.70 -7.97 -20.94
CA GLY A 258 31.64 -9.08 -20.72
C GLY A 258 30.97 -10.39 -21.12
N HIS A 259 31.34 -10.94 -22.28
CA HIS A 259 30.87 -12.26 -22.73
C HIS A 259 31.68 -13.38 -22.06
N GLY A 260 31.00 -14.24 -21.29
CA GLY A 260 31.43 -15.61 -21.00
C GLY A 260 30.70 -16.59 -21.92
N PRO A 261 31.29 -17.76 -22.26
CA PRO A 261 30.63 -18.73 -23.12
C PRO A 261 29.54 -19.47 -22.33
N ASP A 262 28.43 -19.74 -23.01
CA ASP A 262 27.33 -20.64 -22.62
C ASP A 262 26.36 -20.14 -21.52
N GLY A 263 25.32 -19.42 -21.96
CA GLY A 263 24.12 -19.15 -21.17
C GLY A 263 23.18 -18.17 -21.86
N HIS A 264 22.11 -18.67 -22.49
CA HIS A 264 21.08 -17.86 -23.12
C HIS A 264 20.29 -17.06 -22.06
N ALA A 265 20.58 -15.77 -21.95
CA ALA A 265 19.70 -14.76 -21.37
C ALA A 265 19.10 -13.93 -22.51
N VAL A 266 17.78 -13.96 -22.67
CA VAL A 266 17.08 -13.00 -23.52
C VAL A 266 16.51 -11.91 -22.61
N ILE A 267 17.19 -10.77 -22.61
CA ILE A 267 16.73 -9.51 -22.02
C ILE A 267 15.99 -8.73 -23.12
N GLY A 268 14.81 -8.22 -22.78
CA GLY A 268 14.11 -7.19 -23.55
C GLY A 268 13.57 -6.12 -22.62
N SER A 269 14.44 -5.26 -22.10
CA SER A 269 14.06 -3.99 -21.46
C SER A 269 14.23 -2.86 -22.47
N ALA A 270 13.16 -2.11 -22.77
CA ALA A 270 13.23 -0.84 -23.47
C ALA A 270 12.56 0.25 -22.62
N THR A 271 13.29 1.32 -22.31
CA THR A 271 12.75 2.56 -21.76
C THR A 271 12.81 3.68 -22.81
N ASN A 272 11.62 4.19 -23.13
CA ASN A 272 11.23 5.52 -23.63
C ASN A 272 12.04 6.24 -24.72
N GLY A 273 11.42 6.35 -25.90
CA GLY A 273 11.57 7.48 -26.82
C GLY A 273 10.20 8.09 -27.12
N HIS A 274 10.03 9.40 -26.90
CA HIS A 274 8.83 10.14 -27.31
C HIS A 274 8.82 10.36 -28.82
N GLY A 275 7.78 9.85 -29.50
CA GLY A 275 7.44 10.15 -30.88
C GLY A 275 5.92 10.10 -31.07
N ARG A 276 5.35 11.17 -31.64
CA ARG A 276 3.90 11.41 -31.81
C ARG A 276 3.26 10.46 -32.84
N ASN A 277 1.95 10.24 -32.67
CA ASN A 277 0.95 9.67 -33.60
C ASN A 277 1.43 9.21 -34.99
N GLY A 278 1.30 7.91 -35.26
CA GLY A 278 1.45 7.33 -36.59
C GLY A 278 0.83 5.94 -36.66
N ASN A 279 0.07 5.70 -37.72
CA ASN A 279 -0.80 4.56 -37.97
C ASN A 279 -0.05 3.21 -38.14
N ALA A 280 -0.77 2.11 -37.94
CA ALA A 280 -0.32 0.72 -37.86
C ALA A 280 0.57 0.20 -38.99
N THR A 281 1.40 -0.81 -38.68
CA THR A 281 1.84 -1.86 -39.61
C THR A 281 1.85 -3.24 -38.93
N ASN A 282 1.19 -4.20 -39.59
CA ASN A 282 1.06 -5.59 -39.18
C ASN A 282 2.41 -6.31 -39.16
N GLY A 283 2.80 -6.85 -37.99
CA GLY A 283 3.89 -7.83 -37.86
C GLY A 283 3.37 -9.24 -38.15
N ARG A 284 4.05 -9.94 -39.06
CA ARG A 284 3.82 -11.34 -39.42
C ARG A 284 4.44 -12.24 -38.37
N ASP A 285 3.68 -13.22 -37.87
CA ASP A 285 4.24 -14.40 -37.20
C ASP A 285 4.90 -15.34 -38.23
N PRO A 286 6.15 -15.77 -38.03
CA PRO A 286 6.68 -16.97 -38.63
C PRO A 286 6.44 -18.16 -37.68
N ASP A 287 5.72 -19.16 -38.18
CA ASP A 287 5.68 -20.55 -37.72
C ASP A 287 4.78 -20.89 -36.50
N GLY A 288 3.54 -21.32 -36.79
CA GLY A 288 2.73 -22.07 -35.82
C GLY A 288 1.30 -22.36 -36.26
N HIS A 289 1.06 -23.57 -36.76
CA HIS A 289 -0.21 -24.11 -37.28
C HIS A 289 -1.47 -23.83 -36.43
N GLY A 290 -2.54 -23.34 -37.08
CA GLY A 290 -3.88 -23.25 -36.48
C GLY A 290 -4.67 -24.57 -36.52
N PRO A 291 -5.83 -24.61 -35.83
CA PRO A 291 -7.03 -25.15 -36.46
C PRO A 291 -8.22 -24.18 -36.41
N ASN A 292 -9.07 -24.35 -37.43
CA ASN A 292 -10.24 -23.56 -37.81
C ASN A 292 -11.29 -23.29 -36.71
N GLY A 293 -11.88 -22.09 -36.76
CA GLY A 293 -13.18 -21.76 -36.15
C GLY A 293 -13.75 -20.46 -36.75
N SER A 294 -14.93 -20.57 -37.34
CA SER A 294 -15.49 -19.70 -38.37
C SER A 294 -16.09 -18.37 -37.86
N ALA A 295 -15.94 -17.29 -38.63
CA ALA A 295 -16.93 -16.21 -38.67
C ALA A 295 -17.12 -15.71 -40.12
N ALA A 296 -18.36 -15.76 -40.57
CA ALA A 296 -18.80 -15.45 -41.93
C ALA A 296 -19.13 -13.96 -42.10
N ASN A 297 -19.09 -13.56 -43.37
CA ASN A 297 -19.24 -12.23 -43.95
C ASN A 297 -20.55 -11.48 -43.60
N GLY A 298 -20.53 -10.14 -43.69
CA GLY A 298 -21.77 -9.37 -43.84
C GLY A 298 -21.73 -7.83 -43.76
N HIS A 299 -21.21 -7.18 -44.80
CA HIS A 299 -21.87 -6.09 -45.54
C HIS A 299 -22.09 -4.72 -44.86
N GLY A 300 -21.30 -3.73 -45.28
CA GLY A 300 -21.69 -2.31 -45.22
C GLY A 300 -22.38 -1.88 -46.52
N PRO A 301 -23.12 -0.75 -46.53
CA PRO A 301 -23.48 -0.08 -47.78
C PRO A 301 -22.81 1.30 -47.90
N ASN A 302 -22.13 1.51 -49.01
CA ASN A 302 -21.96 2.82 -49.64
C ASN A 302 -23.20 3.09 -50.50
N GLY A 303 -23.71 4.33 -50.46
CA GLY A 303 -24.82 4.74 -51.33
C GLY A 303 -25.12 6.23 -51.24
N SER A 304 -24.43 7.01 -52.07
CA SER A 304 -24.61 8.44 -52.30
C SER A 304 -25.90 8.77 -53.08
N GLY A 305 -26.57 9.89 -52.74
CA GLY A 305 -26.99 10.87 -53.75
C GLY A 305 -28.46 11.33 -53.83
N ARG A 306 -28.60 12.67 -53.71
CA ARG A 306 -29.69 13.61 -54.14
C ARG A 306 -30.84 13.86 -53.14
N ARG A 307 -30.99 15.05 -52.52
CA ARG A 307 -31.43 16.41 -53.01
C ARG A 307 -32.86 16.35 -53.60
N ARG A 308 -33.88 17.14 -53.19
CA ARG A 308 -34.01 18.54 -52.72
C ARG A 308 -35.40 18.81 -52.08
N ASP A 309 -35.45 19.84 -51.22
CA ASP A 309 -36.43 20.96 -51.04
C ASP A 309 -37.94 20.67 -51.04
N GLY A 310 -38.73 21.01 -50.01
CA GLY A 310 -39.19 22.35 -49.57
C GLY A 310 -40.74 22.24 -49.37
N THR A 311 -41.50 23.01 -48.60
CA THR A 311 -41.39 24.37 -48.02
C THR A 311 -42.41 24.52 -46.88
N ALA A 312 -42.11 25.43 -45.95
CA ALA A 312 -43.08 26.10 -45.09
C ALA A 312 -43.47 27.47 -45.72
N SER A 313 -44.67 27.94 -45.36
CA SER A 313 -45.45 29.09 -45.85
C SER A 313 -46.54 28.74 -46.85
#